data_AF-A0A426DKI3-F1
#
_entry.id   AF-A0A426DKI3-F1
#
_cell.length_a   1.000
_cell.length_b   1.000
_cell.length_c   1.000
_cell.angle_alpha   90.00
_cell.angle_beta   90.00
_cell.angle_gamma   90.00
#
_symmetry.space_group_name_H-M   'P 1'
#
loop_
_entity.id
_entity.type
_entity.pdbx_description
1 polymer ?
#
loop_
_entity_poly.entity_id
_entity_poly.type
_entity_poly.pdbx_seq_one_letter_code
_entity_poly.pdbx_strand_id
1 'polypeptide(L)'
;MRKKSDLVFFEYNTRFFARMKKNGFFSKFLTSKIFPPVRLQPFRWKFSVVSVPLPCYTISTSKRGDSMALESWEKRRELLVRFQSELIQAFPDESDYNVYVFGSFIRRDYKPGVSDIDLIIYCNDFLKRCGIYDFCSQFFKQEQLPCDILEYSYMPEGYIFATGILNAFPMTDYYPKALRDELYIITRNYQRYLERQEIKKKYLRWDYLINKARLEKEREQMHGRHS
;
A
#
# COMPACT_ATOMS: atom_id res chain seq x y z
N MET A 1 0.47 24.48 -19.17
CA MET A 1 1.90 24.09 -19.08
C MET A 1 2.03 22.89 -18.14
N ARG A 2 2.31 21.69 -18.65
CA ARG A 2 2.71 20.54 -17.81
C ARG A 2 4.23 20.47 -17.77
N LYS A 3 4.79 20.28 -16.58
CA LYS A 3 6.23 20.30 -16.34
C LYS A 3 6.81 18.94 -16.75
N LYS A 4 8.05 18.92 -17.26
CA LYS A 4 8.81 17.69 -17.62
C LYS A 4 8.90 16.67 -16.47
N SER A 5 8.73 17.10 -15.22
CA SER A 5 8.62 16.22 -14.03
C SER A 5 7.39 15.31 -14.05
N ASP A 6 6.29 15.72 -14.69
CA ASP A 6 5.09 14.90 -14.84
C ASP A 6 5.29 13.74 -15.83
N LEU A 7 6.23 13.87 -16.78
CA LEU A 7 6.51 12.86 -17.81
C LEU A 7 7.46 11.76 -17.31
N VAL A 8 8.47 12.11 -16.51
CA VAL A 8 9.40 11.13 -15.92
C VAL A 8 8.66 10.24 -14.91
N PHE A 9 7.79 10.81 -14.07
CA PHE A 9 6.99 10.07 -13.10
C PHE A 9 5.94 9.14 -13.77
N PHE A 10 5.38 9.53 -14.92
CA PHE A 10 4.39 8.72 -15.65
C PHE A 10 5.01 7.56 -16.45
N GLU A 11 6.19 7.75 -17.03
CA GLU A 11 6.90 6.67 -17.74
C GLU A 11 7.41 5.57 -16.79
N TYR A 12 7.85 5.94 -15.57
CA TYR A 12 8.34 4.96 -14.58
C TYR A 12 7.21 4.06 -14.08
N ASN A 13 6.04 4.62 -13.75
CA ASN A 13 4.89 3.87 -13.24
C ASN A 13 4.29 2.95 -14.32
N THR A 14 4.19 3.41 -15.57
CA THR A 14 3.75 2.55 -16.68
C THR A 14 4.74 1.45 -17.02
N ARG A 15 6.06 1.67 -16.91
CA ARG A 15 7.08 0.62 -17.12
C ARG A 15 7.11 -0.42 -16.00
N PHE A 16 6.90 -0.06 -14.74
CA PHE A 16 6.81 -1.00 -13.62
C PHE A 16 5.57 -1.91 -13.75
N PHE A 17 4.38 -1.33 -13.95
CA PHE A 17 3.15 -2.10 -14.19
C PHE A 17 3.17 -2.89 -15.51
N ALA A 18 3.79 -2.37 -16.57
CA ALA A 18 3.97 -3.10 -17.83
C ALA A 18 4.97 -4.26 -17.70
N ARG A 19 6.05 -4.12 -16.91
CA ARG A 19 7.03 -5.18 -16.63
C ARG A 19 6.42 -6.28 -15.74
N MET A 20 5.53 -5.92 -14.81
CA MET A 20 4.75 -6.89 -14.04
C MET A 20 3.68 -7.63 -14.86
N LYS A 21 3.08 -6.99 -15.87
CA LYS A 21 2.19 -7.66 -16.84
C LYS A 21 2.94 -8.57 -17.82
N LYS A 22 4.12 -8.18 -18.30
CA LYS A 22 4.93 -8.94 -19.27
C LYS A 22 5.47 -10.26 -18.70
N ASN A 23 5.68 -10.34 -17.38
CA ASN A 23 6.21 -11.53 -16.70
C ASN A 23 5.12 -12.48 -16.16
N GLY A 24 3.86 -12.35 -16.59
CA GLY A 24 2.80 -13.31 -16.28
C GLY A 24 2.31 -13.33 -14.82
N PHE A 25 2.77 -12.41 -13.97
CA PHE A 25 2.41 -12.35 -12.55
C PHE A 25 0.93 -12.01 -12.32
N PHE A 26 0.33 -11.20 -13.19
CA PHE A 26 -1.05 -10.72 -13.04
C PHE A 26 -2.14 -11.70 -13.54
N SER A 27 -1.87 -12.57 -14.53
CA SER A 27 -2.93 -13.41 -15.12
C SER A 27 -3.41 -14.54 -14.21
N LYS A 28 -2.58 -14.97 -13.25
CA LYS A 28 -2.97 -15.93 -12.19
C LYS A 28 -3.51 -15.26 -10.93
N PHE A 29 -3.26 -13.96 -10.73
CA PHE A 29 -3.61 -13.23 -9.51
C PHE A 29 -4.99 -12.56 -9.59
N LEU A 30 -5.48 -12.22 -10.79
CA LEU A 30 -6.77 -11.55 -11.03
C LEU A 30 -7.97 -12.49 -11.22
N THR A 31 -7.78 -13.82 -11.20
CA THR A 31 -8.88 -14.79 -11.41
C THR A 31 -9.53 -15.29 -10.11
N SER A 32 -9.00 -14.94 -8.93
CA SER A 32 -9.67 -15.23 -7.66
C SER A 32 -10.67 -14.12 -7.33
N LYS A 33 -11.92 -14.51 -7.02
CA LYS A 33 -13.09 -13.64 -6.74
C LYS A 33 -12.97 -12.79 -5.45
N ILE A 34 -11.77 -12.38 -5.04
CA ILE A 34 -11.53 -11.76 -3.73
C ILE A 34 -11.34 -10.23 -3.82
N PHE A 35 -11.18 -9.67 -5.02
CA PHE A 35 -11.08 -8.21 -5.21
C PHE A 35 -12.07 -7.73 -6.28
N PRO A 36 -12.88 -6.67 -6.03
CA PRO A 36 -13.73 -6.11 -7.07
C PRO A 36 -12.88 -5.52 -8.20
N PRO A 37 -13.27 -5.70 -9.47
CA PRO A 37 -12.55 -5.14 -10.60
C PRO A 37 -12.65 -3.61 -10.60
N VAL A 38 -11.54 -2.92 -10.40
CA VAL A 38 -11.47 -1.48 -10.65
C VAL A 38 -11.51 -1.27 -12.16
N ARG A 39 -12.67 -0.82 -12.65
CA ARG A 39 -12.94 -0.52 -14.06
C ARG A 39 -12.12 0.71 -14.48
N LEU A 40 -10.96 0.50 -15.11
CA LEU A 40 -10.22 1.57 -15.78
C LEU A 40 -10.96 1.97 -17.06
N GLN A 41 -11.58 3.15 -17.06
CA GLN A 41 -12.13 3.79 -18.27
C GLN A 41 -10.99 4.48 -19.04
N PRO A 42 -10.84 4.26 -20.37
CA PRO A 42 -9.81 4.94 -21.15
C PRO A 42 -10.30 6.32 -21.60
N PHE A 43 -9.76 7.39 -21.03
CA PHE A 43 -9.93 8.76 -21.53
C PHE A 43 -8.83 9.07 -22.55
N ARG A 44 -9.23 9.39 -23.80
CA ARG A 44 -8.34 9.66 -24.93
C ARG A 44 -8.30 11.17 -25.22
N TRP A 45 -7.17 11.83 -24.98
CA TRP A 45 -6.97 13.24 -25.35
C TRP A 45 -6.02 13.37 -26.55
N LYS A 46 -6.43 14.12 -27.57
CA LYS A 46 -5.58 14.58 -28.69
C LYS A 46 -4.94 15.92 -28.30
N PHE A 47 -3.64 16.10 -28.51
CA PHE A 47 -2.93 17.36 -28.31
C PHE A 47 -2.47 17.96 -29.64
N SER A 48 -2.64 19.27 -29.78
CA SER A 48 -1.92 20.13 -30.74
C SER A 48 -0.84 20.91 -29.98
N VAL A 49 0.36 20.99 -30.56
CA VAL A 49 1.57 21.52 -29.93
C VAL A 49 1.78 22.98 -30.35
N VAL A 50 1.93 23.90 -29.39
CA VAL A 50 2.52 25.24 -29.62
C VAL A 50 3.51 25.52 -28.49
N SER A 51 4.72 25.91 -28.86
CA SER A 51 5.92 26.06 -28.03
C SER A 51 6.17 27.51 -27.61
N VAL A 52 6.46 27.75 -26.32
CA VAL A 52 6.93 29.05 -25.76
C VAL A 52 7.95 28.79 -24.61
N PRO A 53 8.97 29.65 -24.38
CA PRO A 53 10.14 29.36 -23.52
C PRO A 53 9.91 29.50 -22.00
N LEU A 54 10.83 28.95 -21.21
CA LEU A 54 10.80 28.80 -19.73
C LEU A 54 11.42 29.99 -18.97
N PRO A 55 10.88 30.40 -17.81
CA PRO A 55 11.58 31.26 -16.84
C PRO A 55 12.14 30.47 -15.63
N CYS A 56 13.23 31.00 -15.07
CA CYS A 56 13.91 30.60 -13.84
C CYS A 56 12.96 30.65 -12.61
N TYR A 57 13.04 29.67 -11.72
CA TYR A 57 12.29 29.65 -10.46
C TYR A 57 13.20 29.94 -9.26
N THR A 58 12.82 30.98 -8.51
CA THR A 58 13.25 31.23 -7.13
C THR A 58 12.50 30.33 -6.15
N ILE A 59 13.22 29.79 -5.17
CA ILE A 59 12.67 28.95 -4.10
C ILE A 59 11.87 29.84 -3.14
N SER A 60 10.55 29.71 -3.14
CA SER A 60 9.67 30.36 -2.16
C SER A 60 9.49 29.47 -0.94
N THR A 61 9.93 29.94 0.23
CA THR A 61 9.68 29.34 1.54
C THR A 61 8.19 29.48 1.90
N SER A 62 7.38 28.46 1.57
CA SER A 62 5.95 28.47 1.91
C SER A 62 5.73 28.10 3.39
N LYS A 63 4.84 28.84 4.05
CA LYS A 63 4.49 28.73 5.47
C LYS A 63 4.12 27.31 5.89
N ARG A 64 4.63 26.90 7.06
CA ARG A 64 4.39 25.61 7.72
C ARG A 64 3.02 25.59 8.40
N GLY A 65 2.34 24.45 8.30
CA GLY A 65 1.31 23.99 9.23
C GLY A 65 -0.07 24.60 9.08
N ASP A 66 -0.88 24.04 8.19
CA ASP A 66 -2.34 24.04 8.33
C ASP A 66 -2.81 22.61 8.02
N SER A 67 -3.52 21.92 8.92
CA SER A 67 -3.96 20.53 8.69
C SER A 67 -4.99 20.42 7.55
N MET A 68 -5.65 21.53 7.19
CA MET A 68 -6.42 21.70 5.95
C MET A 68 -5.56 21.73 4.68
N ALA A 69 -4.23 21.71 4.80
CA ALA A 69 -3.31 21.77 3.68
C ALA A 69 -3.08 20.42 2.98
N LEU A 70 -3.63 19.29 3.44
CA LEU A 70 -3.43 17.99 2.77
C LEU A 70 -4.73 17.33 2.28
N GLU A 71 -5.82 18.10 2.19
CA GLU A 71 -7.10 17.59 1.68
C GLU A 71 -6.98 17.09 0.23
N SER A 72 -6.25 17.82 -0.61
CA SER A 72 -6.12 17.47 -2.02
C SER A 72 -5.04 16.41 -2.24
N TRP A 73 -5.27 15.56 -3.25
CA TRP A 73 -4.29 14.57 -3.68
C TRP A 73 -3.00 15.23 -4.17
N GLU A 74 -3.10 16.40 -4.81
CA GLU A 74 -1.96 17.14 -5.34
C GLU A 74 -0.99 17.54 -4.24
N LYS A 75 -1.49 18.08 -3.13
CA LYS A 75 -0.63 18.52 -2.01
C LYS A 75 -0.01 17.34 -1.27
N ARG A 76 -0.75 16.24 -1.10
CA ARG A 76 -0.20 14.98 -0.57
C ARG A 76 0.93 14.46 -1.46
N ARG A 77 0.76 14.51 -2.78
CA ARG A 77 1.79 14.11 -3.74
C ARG A 77 3.02 15.02 -3.67
N GLU A 78 2.83 16.34 -3.55
CA GLU A 78 3.93 17.30 -3.39
C GLU A 78 4.75 17.00 -2.12
N LEU A 79 4.08 16.68 -1.01
CA LEU A 79 4.73 16.24 0.22
C LEU A 79 5.60 14.99 0.00
N LEU A 80 5.06 13.97 -0.69
CA LEU A 80 5.78 12.73 -0.98
C LEU A 80 6.97 12.94 -1.90
N VAL A 81 6.86 13.85 -2.88
CA VAL A 81 7.99 14.20 -3.76
C VAL A 81 9.09 14.91 -2.97
N ARG A 82 8.74 15.83 -2.06
CA ARG A 82 9.72 16.48 -1.19
C ARG A 82 10.38 15.46 -0.27
N PHE A 83 9.58 14.59 0.37
CA PHE A 83 10.07 13.51 1.21
C PHE A 83 11.05 12.61 0.46
N GLN A 84 10.71 12.16 -0.76
CA GLN A 84 11.59 11.36 -1.60
C GLN A 84 12.91 12.07 -1.90
N SER A 85 12.86 13.35 -2.26
CA SER A 85 14.06 14.13 -2.57
C SER A 85 14.97 14.27 -1.34
N GLU A 86 14.42 14.56 -0.17
CA GLU A 86 15.19 14.71 1.06
C GLU A 86 15.73 13.36 1.57
N LEU A 87 14.97 12.27 1.38
CA LEU A 87 15.40 10.91 1.69
C LEU A 87 16.63 10.53 0.86
N ILE A 88 16.58 10.73 -0.46
CA ILE A 88 17.70 10.43 -1.36
C ILE A 88 18.90 11.33 -1.05
N GLN A 89 18.67 12.58 -0.65
CA GLN A 89 19.76 13.46 -0.22
C GLN A 89 20.43 12.97 1.07
N ALA A 90 19.66 12.50 2.04
CA ALA A 90 20.17 11.96 3.30
C ALA A 90 20.85 10.59 3.13
N PHE A 91 20.35 9.78 2.20
CA PHE A 91 20.86 8.44 1.89
C PHE A 91 21.08 8.26 0.37
N PRO A 92 22.20 8.78 -0.17
CA PRO A 92 22.43 8.81 -1.63
C PRO A 92 22.63 7.45 -2.28
N ASP A 93 23.07 6.45 -1.53
CA ASP A 93 23.22 5.08 -2.03
C ASP A 93 21.87 4.35 -1.97
N GLU A 94 21.11 4.43 -3.05
CA GLU A 94 19.79 3.80 -3.23
C GLU A 94 19.89 2.30 -3.59
N SER A 95 21.08 1.69 -3.60
CA SER A 95 21.27 0.33 -4.13
C SER A 95 20.94 -0.80 -3.13
N ASP A 96 20.58 -0.47 -1.90
CA ASP A 96 20.43 -1.41 -0.77
C ASP A 96 19.23 -1.11 0.15
N TYR A 97 18.40 -0.09 -0.17
CA TYR A 97 17.24 0.27 0.63
C TYR A 97 16.07 0.79 -0.19
N ASN A 98 14.85 0.61 0.32
CA ASN A 98 13.64 1.27 -0.16
C ASN A 98 12.73 1.64 1.01
N VAL A 99 11.95 2.71 0.84
CA VAL A 99 10.87 3.09 1.74
C VAL A 99 9.57 3.01 0.96
N TYR A 100 8.61 2.28 1.49
CA TYR A 100 7.30 2.07 0.88
C TYR A 100 6.24 2.86 1.64
N VAL A 101 5.63 3.84 0.99
CA VAL A 101 4.49 4.57 1.55
C VAL A 101 3.22 3.85 1.18
N PHE A 102 2.42 3.45 2.18
CA PHE A 102 1.18 2.70 1.96
C PHE A 102 0.03 3.28 2.78
N GLY A 103 -1.08 2.55 2.86
CA GLY A 103 -2.20 2.89 3.72
C GLY A 103 -3.06 4.04 3.21
N SER A 104 -3.76 4.70 4.13
CA SER A 104 -4.85 5.63 3.79
C SER A 104 -4.34 6.91 3.12
N PHE A 105 -3.11 7.34 3.43
CA PHE A 105 -2.49 8.55 2.91
C PHE A 105 -2.45 8.60 1.38
N ILE A 106 -2.20 7.46 0.74
CA ILE A 106 -2.07 7.35 -0.73
C ILE A 106 -3.38 6.94 -1.42
N ARG A 107 -4.42 6.69 -0.64
CA ARG A 107 -5.73 6.23 -1.11
C ARG A 107 -6.75 7.38 -1.12
N ARG A 108 -7.95 7.05 -1.63
CA ARG A 108 -9.08 7.98 -1.73
C ARG A 108 -9.84 8.16 -0.42
N ASP A 109 -9.67 7.25 0.53
CA ASP A 109 -10.31 7.24 1.85
C ASP A 109 -9.47 7.97 2.93
N TYR A 110 -8.45 8.73 2.52
CA TYR A 110 -7.70 9.64 3.38
C TYR A 110 -8.63 10.65 4.07
N LYS A 111 -8.44 10.83 5.37
CA LYS A 111 -9.18 11.79 6.19
C LYS A 111 -8.20 12.81 6.79
N PRO A 112 -8.24 14.08 6.35
CA PRO A 112 -7.42 15.14 6.91
C PRO A 112 -7.56 15.23 8.44
N GLY A 113 -6.43 15.35 9.14
CA GLY A 113 -6.38 15.43 10.61
C GLY A 113 -6.70 14.14 11.38
N VAL A 114 -7.05 13.05 10.69
CA VAL A 114 -7.34 11.74 11.29
C VAL A 114 -6.39 10.67 10.78
N SER A 115 -6.13 10.67 9.48
CA SER A 115 -5.21 9.74 8.84
C SER A 115 -3.76 10.07 9.17
N ASP A 116 -3.04 9.03 9.54
CA ASP A 116 -1.59 8.93 9.64
C ASP A 116 -0.94 8.61 8.28
N ILE A 117 0.40 8.60 8.27
CA ILE A 117 1.19 8.07 7.16
C ILE A 117 1.83 6.74 7.54
N ASP A 118 1.56 5.71 6.74
CA ASP A 118 2.09 4.37 6.94
C ASP A 118 3.33 4.14 6.06
N LEU A 119 4.42 3.67 6.66
CA LEU A 119 5.71 3.43 6.01
C LEU A 119 6.22 2.01 6.27
N ILE A 120 6.79 1.36 5.26
CA ILE A 120 7.61 0.15 5.43
C ILE A 120 9.03 0.45 4.97
N ILE A 121 10.02 0.21 5.83
CA ILE A 121 11.44 0.36 5.50
C ILE A 121 12.00 -1.01 5.16
N TYR A 122 12.53 -1.16 3.95
CA TYR A 122 13.29 -2.32 3.53
C TYR A 122 14.77 -1.95 3.42
N CYS A 123 15.60 -2.46 4.33
CA CYS A 123 17.04 -2.31 4.30
C CYS A 123 17.70 -3.44 5.09
N ASN A 124 18.72 -4.07 4.49
CA ASN A 124 19.45 -5.17 5.12
C ASN A 124 20.49 -4.68 6.14
N ASP A 125 21.04 -3.48 5.93
CA ASP A 125 21.99 -2.86 6.86
C ASP A 125 21.23 -2.28 8.06
N PHE A 126 21.58 -2.75 9.26
CA PHE A 126 20.91 -2.35 10.51
C PHE A 126 21.11 -0.86 10.83
N LEU A 127 22.33 -0.34 10.72
CA LEU A 127 22.64 1.04 11.07
C LEU A 127 21.96 2.02 10.09
N LYS A 128 22.01 1.69 8.80
CA LYS A 128 21.32 2.47 7.77
C LYS A 128 19.82 2.43 7.96
N ARG A 129 19.25 1.27 8.30
CA ARG A 129 17.81 1.15 8.61
C ARG A 129 17.38 2.03 9.78
N CYS A 130 18.14 2.05 10.88
CA CYS A 130 17.88 2.94 12.00
C CYS A 130 17.98 4.42 11.60
N GLY A 131 18.98 4.78 10.79
CA GLY A 131 19.09 6.15 10.25
C GLY A 131 17.89 6.55 9.41
N ILE A 132 17.43 5.67 8.52
CA ILE A 132 16.24 5.90 7.69
C ILE A 132 14.99 6.03 8.57
N TYR A 133 14.87 5.21 9.61
CA TYR A 133 13.77 5.29 10.58
C TYR A 133 13.73 6.67 11.25
N ASP A 134 14.85 7.11 11.80
CA ASP A 134 14.96 8.41 12.47
C ASP A 134 14.65 9.56 11.52
N PHE A 135 15.17 9.50 10.29
CA PHE A 135 14.87 10.48 9.25
C PHE A 135 13.37 10.54 8.94
N CYS A 136 12.73 9.40 8.69
CA CYS A 136 11.28 9.34 8.40
C CYS A 136 10.48 9.94 9.55
N SER A 137 10.76 9.51 10.78
CA SER A 137 10.06 9.98 11.98
C SER A 137 10.22 11.49 12.16
N GLN A 138 11.43 12.03 12.00
CA GLN A 138 11.70 13.45 12.13
C GLN A 138 11.03 14.28 11.04
N PHE A 139 11.10 13.84 9.79
CA PHE A 139 10.47 14.54 8.65
C PHE A 139 8.97 14.70 8.88
N PHE A 140 8.25 13.60 9.16
CA PHE A 140 6.80 13.67 9.36
C PHE A 140 6.39 14.36 10.66
N LYS A 141 7.22 14.27 11.72
CA LYS A 141 7.03 15.07 12.93
C LYS A 141 7.12 16.57 12.66
N GLN A 142 8.05 17.02 11.83
CA GLN A 142 8.16 18.44 11.44
C GLN A 142 6.96 18.91 10.63
N GLU A 143 6.39 18.01 9.82
CA GLU A 143 5.17 18.24 9.05
C GLU A 143 3.88 18.08 9.89
N GLN A 144 4.02 17.80 11.19
CA GLN A 144 2.90 17.58 12.12
C GLN A 144 1.95 16.46 11.66
N LEU A 145 2.52 15.43 11.02
CA LEU A 145 1.79 14.25 10.57
C LEU A 145 2.16 13.06 11.47
N PRO A 146 1.18 12.41 12.10
CA PRO A 146 1.39 11.12 12.74
C PRO A 146 1.92 10.11 11.71
N CYS A 147 2.94 9.34 12.09
CA CYS A 147 3.56 8.35 11.21
C CYS A 147 3.71 7.00 11.90
N ASP A 148 3.31 5.95 11.20
CA ASP A 148 3.47 4.55 11.62
C ASP A 148 4.53 3.89 10.73
N ILE A 149 5.64 3.50 11.34
CA ILE A 149 6.81 2.99 10.61
C ILE A 149 7.01 1.51 10.96
N LEU A 150 7.00 0.67 9.94
CA LEU A 150 7.29 -0.75 10.04
C LEU A 150 8.66 -1.06 9.44
N GLU A 151 9.55 -1.61 10.25
CA GLU A 151 10.80 -2.18 9.74
C GLU A 151 10.52 -3.55 9.12
N TYR A 152 10.83 -3.71 7.84
CA TYR A 152 10.65 -4.99 7.18
C TYR A 152 11.59 -6.04 7.79
N SER A 153 10.99 -7.15 8.21
CA SER A 153 11.70 -8.36 8.56
C SER A 153 10.98 -9.53 7.91
N TYR A 154 11.75 -10.44 7.31
CA TYR A 154 11.15 -11.61 6.67
C TYR A 154 10.52 -12.53 7.71
N MET A 155 9.20 -12.65 7.64
CA MET A 155 8.40 -13.60 8.39
C MET A 155 7.40 -14.26 7.43
N PRO A 156 7.36 -15.60 7.31
CA PRO A 156 6.46 -16.29 6.37
C PRO A 156 4.96 -15.99 6.59
N GLU A 157 4.58 -15.58 7.80
CA GLU A 157 3.25 -15.17 8.22
C GLU A 157 3.09 -13.63 8.28
N GLY A 158 4.09 -12.88 7.83
CA GLY A 158 4.14 -11.41 7.84
C GLY A 158 3.25 -10.76 6.77
N TYR A 159 1.97 -11.12 6.72
CA TYR A 159 1.02 -10.71 5.67
C TYR A 159 0.83 -9.19 5.57
N ILE A 160 1.06 -8.47 6.67
CA ILE A 160 1.04 -7.01 6.71
C ILE A 160 2.08 -6.40 5.77
N PHE A 161 3.30 -6.97 5.73
CA PHE A 161 4.36 -6.49 4.84
C PHE A 161 4.03 -6.71 3.38
N ALA A 162 3.51 -7.90 3.02
CA ALA A 162 3.12 -8.17 1.64
C ALA A 162 1.97 -7.26 1.19
N THR A 163 0.97 -7.07 2.04
CA THR A 163 -0.16 -6.19 1.72
C THR A 163 0.27 -4.73 1.61
N GLY A 164 1.16 -4.26 2.51
CA GLY A 164 1.70 -2.92 2.49
C GLY A 164 2.54 -2.67 1.24
N ILE A 165 3.60 -3.46 1.03
CA ILE A 165 4.56 -3.26 -0.07
C ILE A 165 3.89 -3.40 -1.45
N LEU A 166 3.03 -4.40 -1.66
CA LEU A 166 2.39 -4.62 -2.97
C LEU A 166 1.40 -3.52 -3.36
N ASN A 167 0.91 -2.73 -2.40
CA ASN A 167 -0.02 -1.61 -2.63
C ASN A 167 0.63 -0.24 -2.34
N ALA A 168 1.94 -0.18 -2.15
CA ALA A 168 2.67 1.02 -1.78
C ALA A 168 3.14 1.83 -3.00
N PHE A 169 3.52 3.09 -2.73
CA PHE A 169 4.45 3.83 -3.56
C PHE A 169 5.88 3.63 -3.05
N PRO A 170 6.81 3.09 -3.87
CA PRO A 170 8.22 3.02 -3.50
C PRO A 170 8.88 4.40 -3.62
N MET A 171 9.77 4.72 -2.68
CA MET A 171 10.54 5.97 -2.68
C MET A 171 11.88 5.83 -3.40
N THR A 172 12.41 4.62 -3.56
CA THR A 172 13.60 4.33 -4.38
C THR A 172 13.30 3.21 -5.38
N ASP A 173 14.23 2.94 -6.30
CA ASP A 173 14.09 1.85 -7.28
C ASP A 173 14.57 0.48 -6.75
N TYR A 174 15.06 0.40 -5.51
CA TYR A 174 15.58 -0.85 -4.96
C TYR A 174 14.45 -1.88 -4.73
N TYR A 175 14.48 -2.95 -5.51
CA TYR A 175 13.54 -4.05 -5.42
C TYR A 175 14.23 -5.39 -5.76
N PRO A 176 15.02 -5.95 -4.83
CA PRO A 176 15.82 -7.12 -5.11
C PRO A 176 14.96 -8.37 -5.32
N LYS A 177 15.54 -9.37 -5.99
CA LYS A 177 14.89 -10.66 -6.21
C LYS A 177 14.53 -11.36 -4.88
N ALA A 178 15.38 -11.23 -3.86
CA ALA A 178 15.11 -11.79 -2.53
C ALA A 178 13.78 -11.29 -1.95
N LEU A 179 13.58 -9.97 -1.88
CA LEU A 179 12.32 -9.38 -1.44
C LEU A 179 11.11 -9.90 -2.24
N ARG A 180 11.24 -9.98 -3.57
CA ARG A 180 10.16 -10.51 -4.42
C ARG A 180 9.80 -11.95 -4.08
N ASP A 181 10.81 -12.80 -3.88
CA ASP A 181 10.61 -14.23 -3.57
C ASP A 181 9.98 -14.40 -2.18
N GLU A 182 10.41 -13.61 -1.20
CA GLU A 182 9.83 -13.55 0.14
C GLU A 182 8.35 -13.12 0.12
N LEU A 183 8.04 -12.02 -0.59
CA LEU A 183 6.67 -11.53 -0.75
C LEU A 183 5.76 -12.57 -1.42
N TYR A 184 6.28 -13.35 -2.37
CA TYR A 184 5.55 -14.45 -2.97
C TYR A 184 5.21 -15.54 -1.95
N ILE A 185 6.18 -15.95 -1.11
CA ILE A 185 5.96 -16.95 -0.06
C ILE A 185 4.91 -16.46 0.94
N ILE A 186 5.05 -15.22 1.43
CA ILE A 186 4.12 -14.61 2.39
C ILE A 186 2.69 -14.58 1.82
N THR A 187 2.54 -14.10 0.58
CA THR A 187 1.24 -14.00 -0.08
C THR A 187 0.60 -15.37 -0.28
N ARG A 188 1.37 -16.38 -0.70
CA ARG A 188 0.89 -17.75 -0.86
C ARG A 188 0.43 -18.36 0.47
N ASN A 189 1.19 -18.13 1.54
CA ASN A 189 0.81 -18.60 2.86
C ASN A 189 -0.47 -17.91 3.36
N TYR A 190 -0.64 -16.62 3.08
CA TYR A 190 -1.85 -15.89 3.43
C TYR A 190 -3.09 -16.46 2.75
N GLN A 191 -3.00 -16.75 1.45
CA GLN A 191 -4.10 -17.35 0.70
C GLN A 191 -4.54 -18.69 1.30
N ARG A 192 -3.56 -19.55 1.63
CA ARG A 192 -3.83 -20.83 2.31
C ARG A 192 -4.46 -20.63 3.69
N TYR A 193 -4.04 -19.60 4.43
CA TYR A 193 -4.64 -19.25 5.71
C TYR A 193 -6.11 -18.86 5.53
N LEU A 194 -6.43 -17.99 4.57
CA LEU A 194 -7.80 -17.57 4.28
C LEU A 194 -8.70 -18.76 3.88
N GLU A 195 -8.21 -19.65 3.02
CA GLU A 195 -8.93 -20.88 2.65
C GLU A 195 -9.26 -21.74 3.87
N ARG A 196 -8.30 -21.92 4.79
CA ARG A 196 -8.53 -22.66 6.04
C ARG A 196 -9.54 -21.97 6.94
N GLN A 197 -9.52 -20.64 7.03
CA GLN A 197 -10.50 -19.89 7.83
C GLN A 197 -11.92 -20.04 7.27
N GLU A 198 -12.09 -20.00 5.95
CA GLU A 198 -13.39 -20.19 5.32
C GLU A 198 -13.92 -21.62 5.51
N ILE A 199 -13.05 -22.62 5.39
CA ILE A 199 -13.39 -24.01 5.70
C ILE A 199 -13.82 -24.14 7.18
N LYS A 200 -13.07 -23.54 8.10
CA LYS A 200 -13.40 -23.57 9.54
C LYS A 200 -14.75 -22.92 9.83
N LYS A 201 -15.03 -21.74 9.25
CA LYS A 201 -16.33 -21.07 9.37
C LYS A 201 -17.47 -21.94 8.83
N LYS A 202 -17.26 -22.63 7.70
CA LYS A 202 -18.23 -23.56 7.12
C LYS A 202 -18.54 -24.69 8.10
N TYR A 203 -17.53 -25.35 8.67
CA TYR A 203 -17.75 -26.44 9.63
C TYR A 203 -18.42 -25.97 10.92
N LEU A 204 -17.98 -24.83 11.48
CA LEU A 204 -18.65 -24.24 12.66
C LEU A 204 -20.13 -23.93 12.40
N ARG A 205 -20.48 -23.47 11.19
CA ARG A 205 -21.86 -23.24 10.80
C ARG A 205 -22.66 -24.55 10.71
N TRP A 206 -22.06 -25.63 10.18
CA TRP A 206 -22.71 -26.94 10.15
C TRP A 206 -22.95 -27.49 11.55
N ASP A 207 -21.96 -27.43 12.43
CA ASP A 207 -22.09 -27.87 13.82
C ASP A 207 -23.21 -27.09 14.54
N TYR A 208 -23.29 -25.77 14.30
CA TYR A 208 -24.39 -24.96 14.82
C TYR A 208 -25.77 -25.44 14.31
N LEU A 209 -25.91 -25.68 13.00
CA LEU A 209 -27.18 -26.13 12.41
C LEU A 209 -27.59 -27.52 12.91
N ILE A 210 -26.65 -28.45 13.03
CA ILE A 210 -26.90 -29.80 13.55
C ILE A 210 -27.36 -29.74 15.01
N ASN A 211 -26.66 -28.97 15.84
CA ASN A 211 -27.02 -28.81 17.25
C ASN A 211 -28.37 -28.12 17.42
N LYS A 212 -28.67 -27.09 16.60
CA LYS A 212 -29.97 -26.41 16.60
C LYS A 212 -31.10 -27.38 16.27
N ALA A 213 -30.97 -28.16 15.20
CA ALA A 213 -31.98 -29.14 14.80
C ALA A 213 -32.18 -30.24 15.87
N ARG A 214 -31.11 -30.67 16.54
CA ARG A 214 -31.20 -31.61 17.66
C ARG A 214 -32.01 -31.04 18.83
N LEU A 215 -31.71 -29.80 19.23
CA LEU A 215 -32.41 -29.13 20.34
C LEU A 215 -33.88 -28.86 20.04
N GLU A 216 -34.22 -28.51 18.79
CA GLU A 216 -35.60 -28.34 18.35
C GLU A 216 -36.38 -29.67 18.45
N LYS A 217 -35.79 -30.77 17.98
CA LYS A 217 -36.38 -32.10 18.10
C LYS A 217 -36.57 -32.56 19.55
N GLU A 218 -35.62 -32.25 20.44
CA GLU A 218 -35.75 -32.53 21.88
C GLU A 218 -36.89 -31.72 22.52
N ARG A 219 -37.07 -30.44 22.14
CA ARG A 219 -38.16 -29.60 22.63
C ARG A 219 -39.54 -30.10 22.18
N GLU A 220 -39.66 -30.51 20.92
CA GLU A 220 -40.89 -31.09 20.37
C GLU A 220 -41.28 -32.38 21.10
N GLN A 221 -40.30 -33.26 21.38
CA GLN A 221 -40.55 -34.49 22.13
C GLN A 221 -40.98 -34.24 23.59
N MET A 222 -40.45 -33.19 24.22
CA MET A 222 -40.85 -32.79 25.57
C MET A 222 -42.28 -32.21 25.59
N HIS A 223 -42.68 -31.44 24.58
CA HIS A 223 -44.03 -30.87 24.49
C HIS A 223 -45.08 -31.91 24.11
N GLY A 224 -44.74 -32.88 23.24
CA GLY A 224 -45.65 -33.97 22.84
C GLY A 224 -45.89 -35.05 23.90
N ARG A 225 -45.17 -35.02 25.03
CA ARG A 225 -45.40 -35.92 26.19
C ARG A 225 -46.32 -35.34 27.27
N HIS A 226 -46.69 -34.06 27.15
CA HIS A 226 -47.57 -33.36 28.10
C HIS A 226 -48.98 -33.09 27.54
N SER A 227 -49.34 -33.71 26.41
CA SER A 227 -50.70 -33.74 25.84
C SER A 227 -51.25 -35.16 25.89
#